data_AF-A0A925LGC9-F1
#
_entry.id   AF-A0A925LGC9-F1
#
_cell.length_a   1.000
_cell.length_b   1.000
_cell.length_c   1.000
_cell.angle_alpha   90.00
_cell.angle_beta   90.00
_cell.angle_gamma   90.00
#
_symmetry.space_group_name_H-M   'P 1'
#
loop_
_entity.id
_entity.type
_entity.pdbx_description
1 polymer ?
#
loop_
_entity_poly.entity_id
_entity_poly.type
_entity_poly.pdbx_seq_one_letter_code
_entity_poly.pdbx_strand_id
1 'polypeptide(L)'
;MKLFIKNLRLLDLLFVIIAISKIIYFYILTGATNRSIVVGLITFFSIGVAFYFFLFSNKKYSWKVFTGIYAGITLMMYLDCLYYSYFNQLLSVNQIFQVNKLVVINDSFKVVAPPISTIMLLDIPFVGWYFKKLKNKIDQDRMVYVAPYKKVALFSLFALIVFSVVNPFNADSVKAINHNEVITYHLYDLYRKVFGDKDNLMKTEEDVLAVLAYNKEPVVEQKQYEGIGKGKNLIVIQVESLQNFAIGRSYEGQELTPNLNKLLKKDTIYFDNYFTVIGKGNTADAEFATMNSLYPNIEGSCYENYDQNTFYGLP
;
A
#
# COMPACT_ATOMS: atom_id res chain seq x y z
N MET A 1 -17.88 -10.91 -33.42
CA MET A 1 -16.88 -11.95 -33.04
C MET A 1 -16.09 -12.51 -34.25
N LYS A 2 -16.74 -13.00 -35.32
CA LYS A 2 -16.06 -13.56 -36.52
C LYS A 2 -15.10 -12.60 -37.27
N LEU A 3 -15.32 -11.28 -37.20
CA LEU A 3 -14.43 -10.27 -37.80
C LEU A 3 -13.21 -9.89 -36.94
N PHE A 4 -13.23 -10.22 -35.64
CA PHE A 4 -12.14 -9.89 -34.71
C PHE A 4 -11.04 -10.97 -34.70
N ILE A 5 -11.44 -12.24 -34.90
CA ILE A 5 -10.54 -13.39 -34.80
C ILE A 5 -9.73 -13.62 -36.10
N LYS A 6 -10.26 -13.21 -37.26
CA LYS A 6 -9.63 -13.52 -38.57
C LYS A 6 -8.35 -12.72 -38.88
N ASN A 7 -7.91 -11.84 -37.98
CA ASN A 7 -6.79 -10.92 -38.19
C ASN A 7 -5.97 -10.66 -36.91
N LEU A 8 -5.96 -11.57 -35.92
CA LEU A 8 -5.01 -11.44 -34.81
C LEU A 8 -3.59 -11.62 -35.34
N ARG A 9 -2.85 -10.51 -35.44
CA ARG A 9 -1.45 -10.52 -35.82
C ARG A 9 -0.62 -10.93 -34.61
N LEU A 10 0.54 -11.54 -34.83
CA LEU A 10 1.48 -11.92 -33.76
C LEU A 10 1.74 -10.79 -32.74
N LEU A 11 1.78 -9.54 -33.21
CA LEU A 11 1.96 -8.35 -32.36
C LEU A 11 0.78 -8.08 -31.41
N ASP A 12 -0.44 -8.45 -31.80
CA ASP A 12 -1.65 -8.25 -30.98
C ASP A 12 -1.67 -9.25 -29.82
N LEU A 13 -1.29 -10.50 -30.09
CA LEU A 13 -1.08 -11.52 -29.07
C LEU A 13 0.06 -11.11 -28.11
N LEU A 14 1.18 -10.63 -28.66
CA LEU A 14 2.33 -10.20 -27.88
C LEU A 14 1.96 -9.07 -26.90
N PHE A 15 1.20 -8.06 -27.36
CA PHE A 15 0.74 -6.97 -26.48
C PHE A 15 -0.12 -7.48 -25.33
N VAL A 16 -1.08 -8.38 -25.60
CA VAL A 16 -1.95 -8.95 -24.57
C VAL A 16 -1.16 -9.79 -23.58
N ILE A 17 -0.22 -10.62 -24.06
CA ILE A 17 0.66 -11.43 -23.21
C ILE A 17 1.48 -10.52 -22.29
N ILE A 18 2.13 -9.48 -22.84
CA ILE A 18 2.91 -8.52 -22.04
C ILE A 18 2.04 -7.86 -20.96
N ALA A 19 0.82 -7.41 -21.31
CA ALA A 19 -0.07 -6.77 -20.36
C ALA A 19 -0.50 -7.73 -19.22
N ILE A 20 -0.86 -8.97 -19.54
CA ILE A 20 -1.25 -9.98 -18.56
C ILE A 20 -0.04 -10.37 -17.69
N SER A 21 1.11 -10.66 -18.30
CA SER A 21 2.34 -11.01 -17.59
C SER A 21 2.78 -9.89 -16.64
N LYS A 22 2.67 -8.61 -17.04
CA LYS A 22 2.95 -7.47 -16.16
C LYS A 22 2.04 -7.45 -14.93
N ILE A 23 0.73 -7.65 -15.12
CA ILE A 23 -0.24 -7.63 -14.02
C ILE A 23 0.04 -8.79 -13.06
N ILE A 24 0.25 -10.00 -13.58
CA ILE A 24 0.62 -11.15 -12.75
C ILE A 24 1.92 -10.88 -11.99
N TYR A 25 2.93 -10.35 -12.68
CA TYR A 25 4.23 -10.05 -12.10
C TYR A 25 4.13 -9.02 -10.96
N PHE A 26 3.35 -7.96 -11.13
CA PHE A 26 3.04 -6.99 -10.08
C PHE A 26 2.50 -7.67 -8.82
N TYR A 27 1.45 -8.48 -8.97
CA TYR A 27 0.81 -9.14 -7.83
C TYR A 27 1.69 -10.19 -7.16
N ILE A 28 2.61 -10.83 -7.90
CA ILE A 28 3.63 -11.70 -7.30
C ILE A 28 4.57 -10.88 -6.40
N LEU A 29 5.01 -9.70 -6.85
CA LEU A 29 5.91 -8.85 -6.07
C LEU A 29 5.24 -8.20 -4.86
N THR A 30 3.95 -7.90 -4.93
CA THR A 30 3.18 -7.31 -3.82
C THR A 30 2.52 -8.37 -2.92
N GLY A 31 3.08 -9.58 -2.83
CA GLY A 31 2.67 -10.61 -1.86
C GLY A 31 1.23 -11.10 -2.02
N ALA A 32 0.63 -10.95 -3.20
CA ALA A 32 -0.81 -11.10 -3.35
C ALA A 32 -1.21 -12.60 -3.35
N THR A 33 -2.19 -12.97 -2.49
CA THR A 33 -2.72 -14.34 -2.42
C THR A 33 -3.47 -14.72 -3.71
N ASN A 34 -3.78 -16.02 -3.91
CA ASN A 34 -4.51 -16.53 -5.11
C ASN A 34 -5.80 -15.76 -5.46
N ARG A 35 -6.45 -15.10 -4.50
CA ARG A 35 -7.65 -14.26 -4.74
C ARG A 35 -7.33 -12.97 -5.52
N SER A 36 -6.08 -12.51 -5.49
CA SER A 36 -5.62 -11.24 -6.06
C SER A 36 -5.38 -11.30 -7.57
N ILE A 37 -5.18 -12.49 -8.15
CA ILE A 37 -5.04 -12.64 -9.60
C ILE A 37 -6.36 -12.31 -10.31
N VAL A 38 -7.51 -12.67 -9.70
CA VAL A 38 -8.84 -12.28 -10.20
C VAL A 38 -9.05 -10.76 -10.08
N VAL A 39 -8.46 -10.15 -9.05
CA VAL A 39 -8.53 -8.71 -8.79
C VAL A 39 -7.78 -7.90 -9.89
N GLY A 40 -6.67 -8.44 -10.42
CA GLY A 40 -5.95 -7.85 -11.55
C GLY A 40 -6.76 -7.73 -12.85
N LEU A 41 -7.92 -8.36 -12.96
CA LEU A 41 -8.83 -8.18 -14.10
C LEU A 41 -9.34 -6.74 -14.20
N ILE A 42 -9.56 -6.04 -13.09
CA ILE A 42 -10.02 -4.64 -13.11
C ILE A 42 -8.95 -3.77 -13.77
N THR A 43 -7.68 -3.95 -13.41
CA THR A 43 -6.55 -3.27 -14.06
C THR A 43 -6.50 -3.59 -15.56
N PHE A 44 -6.61 -4.87 -15.92
CA PHE A 44 -6.58 -5.33 -17.31
C PHE A 44 -7.71 -4.72 -18.15
N PHE A 45 -8.96 -4.78 -17.64
CA PHE A 45 -10.11 -4.19 -18.31
C PHE A 45 -10.01 -2.67 -18.40
N SER A 46 -9.49 -2.00 -17.37
CA SER A 46 -9.29 -0.54 -17.39
C SER A 46 -8.30 -0.12 -18.48
N ILE A 47 -7.14 -0.80 -18.56
CA ILE A 47 -6.16 -0.58 -19.63
C ILE A 47 -6.77 -0.91 -20.99
N GLY A 48 -7.54 -2.00 -21.10
CA GLY A 48 -8.22 -2.41 -22.34
C GLY A 48 -9.26 -1.40 -22.84
N VAL A 49 -10.09 -0.86 -21.94
CA VAL A 49 -11.08 0.18 -22.25
C VAL A 49 -10.38 1.48 -22.65
N ALA A 50 -9.33 1.89 -21.92
CA ALA A 50 -8.53 3.05 -22.28
C ALA A 50 -7.88 2.85 -23.66
N PHE A 51 -7.28 1.69 -23.90
CA PHE A 51 -6.68 1.31 -25.18
C PHE A 51 -7.71 1.46 -26.31
N TYR A 52 -8.88 0.84 -26.16
CA TYR A 52 -9.95 0.90 -27.14
C TYR A 52 -10.44 2.34 -27.38
N PHE A 53 -10.67 3.11 -26.32
CA PHE A 53 -11.15 4.48 -26.39
C PHE A 53 -10.18 5.40 -27.16
N PHE A 54 -8.89 5.35 -26.85
CA PHE A 54 -7.88 6.19 -27.50
C PHE A 54 -7.53 5.71 -28.92
N LEU A 55 -7.63 4.41 -29.17
CA LEU A 55 -7.32 3.82 -30.47
C LEU A 55 -8.33 4.32 -31.53
N PHE A 56 -9.59 4.43 -31.15
CA PHE A 56 -10.67 4.95 -32.00
C PHE A 56 -11.00 6.43 -31.74
N SER A 57 -10.09 7.19 -31.13
CA SER A 57 -10.23 8.64 -30.93
C SER A 57 -9.86 9.43 -32.19
N ASN A 58 -10.67 10.42 -32.56
CA ASN A 58 -10.48 11.31 -33.73
C ASN A 58 -9.22 12.18 -33.62
N LYS A 59 -8.57 12.23 -32.45
CA LYS A 59 -7.37 13.04 -32.23
C LYS A 59 -6.12 12.33 -32.75
N LYS A 60 -5.37 12.98 -33.64
CA LYS A 60 -4.11 12.47 -34.23
C LYS A 60 -3.08 12.01 -33.20
N TYR A 61 -3.00 12.71 -32.06
CA TYR A 61 -2.03 12.44 -31.00
C TYR A 61 -2.60 11.60 -29.85
N SER A 62 -3.73 10.90 -30.05
CA SER A 62 -4.31 10.03 -29.00
C SER A 62 -3.35 8.94 -28.52
N TRP A 63 -2.43 8.50 -29.38
CA TRP A 63 -1.38 7.55 -29.01
C TRP A 63 -0.45 8.08 -27.91
N LYS A 64 -0.07 9.36 -27.95
CA LYS A 64 0.77 9.97 -26.90
C LYS A 64 0.05 9.99 -25.56
N VAL A 65 -1.24 10.33 -25.58
CA VAL A 65 -2.07 10.38 -24.37
C VAL A 65 -2.24 8.98 -23.78
N PHE A 66 -2.57 7.98 -24.60
CA PHE A 66 -2.65 6.60 -24.14
C PHE A 66 -1.32 6.10 -23.57
N THR A 67 -0.20 6.31 -24.27
CA THR A 67 1.13 5.92 -23.79
C THR A 67 1.48 6.63 -22.48
N GLY A 68 1.12 7.91 -22.32
CA GLY A 68 1.30 8.65 -21.08
C GLY A 68 0.51 8.06 -19.91
N ILE A 69 -0.77 7.74 -20.12
CA ILE A 69 -1.63 7.09 -19.11
C ILE A 69 -1.07 5.70 -18.75
N TYR A 70 -0.70 4.90 -19.75
CA TYR A 70 -0.10 3.58 -19.55
C TYR A 70 1.22 3.65 -18.77
N ALA A 71 2.08 4.61 -19.12
CA ALA A 71 3.33 4.86 -18.40
C ALA A 71 3.07 5.31 -16.97
N GLY A 72 2.06 6.15 -16.73
CA GLY A 72 1.66 6.58 -15.39
C GLY A 72 1.19 5.41 -14.52
N ILE A 73 0.32 4.54 -15.04
CA ILE A 73 -0.12 3.32 -14.33
C ILE A 73 1.07 2.40 -14.07
N THR A 74 1.94 2.20 -15.06
CA THR A 74 3.12 1.34 -14.90
C THR A 74 4.11 1.90 -13.87
N LEU A 75 4.29 3.23 -13.85
CA LEU A 75 5.13 3.90 -12.86
C LEU A 75 4.53 3.76 -11.46
N MET A 76 3.21 3.90 -11.31
CA MET A 76 2.52 3.69 -10.04
C MET A 76 2.70 2.25 -9.53
N MET A 77 2.48 1.26 -10.40
CA MET A 77 2.75 -0.16 -10.08
C MET A 77 4.20 -0.41 -9.67
N TYR A 78 5.16 0.23 -10.35
CA TYR A 78 6.58 0.15 -9.98
C TYR A 78 6.85 0.74 -8.59
N LEU A 79 6.33 1.94 -8.31
CA LEU A 79 6.46 2.59 -7.00
C LEU A 79 5.80 1.77 -5.89
N ASP A 80 4.65 1.16 -6.18
CA ASP A 80 3.97 0.24 -5.27
C ASP A 80 4.84 -0.98 -4.96
N CYS A 81 5.44 -1.63 -5.96
CA CYS A 81 6.36 -2.76 -5.70
C CYS A 81 7.55 -2.35 -4.82
N LEU A 82 8.13 -1.16 -5.06
CA LEU A 82 9.22 -0.64 -4.24
C LEU A 82 8.75 -0.42 -2.80
N TYR A 83 7.61 0.27 -2.63
CA TYR A 83 7.08 0.59 -1.32
C TYR A 83 6.68 -0.66 -0.54
N TYR A 84 6.03 -1.61 -1.22
CA TYR A 84 5.60 -2.89 -0.66
C TYR A 84 6.78 -3.73 -0.17
N SER A 85 7.92 -3.70 -0.87
CA SER A 85 9.11 -4.48 -0.45
C SER A 85 9.62 -4.10 0.94
N TYR A 86 9.37 -2.86 1.38
CA TYR A 86 9.80 -2.35 2.68
C TYR A 86 8.67 -2.32 3.70
N PHE A 87 7.47 -1.86 3.30
CA PHE A 87 6.35 -1.60 4.21
C PHE A 87 5.21 -2.62 4.11
N ASN A 88 5.31 -3.63 3.25
CA ASN A 88 4.32 -4.69 3.03
C ASN A 88 2.88 -4.17 2.76
N GLN A 89 2.78 -3.04 2.05
CA GLN A 89 1.52 -2.41 1.65
C GLN A 89 1.74 -1.56 0.38
N LEU A 90 0.66 -1.23 -0.33
CA LEU A 90 0.70 -0.31 -1.48
C LEU A 90 0.97 1.14 -1.02
N LEU A 91 1.49 1.97 -1.91
CA LEU A 91 1.87 3.36 -1.61
C LEU A 91 0.61 4.23 -1.54
N SER A 92 0.28 4.78 -0.37
CA SER A 92 -0.86 5.68 -0.23
C SER A 92 -0.57 7.07 -0.81
N VAL A 93 -1.60 7.72 -1.35
CA VAL A 93 -1.63 9.11 -1.81
C VAL A 93 -1.20 10.08 -0.71
N ASN A 94 -1.49 9.79 0.56
CA ASN A 94 -1.01 10.63 1.68
C ASN A 94 0.51 10.61 1.81
N GLN A 95 1.13 9.50 1.47
CA GLN A 95 2.57 9.29 1.62
C GLN A 95 3.36 9.89 0.46
N ILE A 96 2.75 10.00 -0.72
CA ILE A 96 3.35 10.70 -1.86
C ILE A 96 3.72 12.15 -1.48
N PHE A 97 2.87 12.82 -0.68
CA PHE A 97 3.16 14.17 -0.19
C PHE A 97 4.21 14.21 0.94
N GLN A 98 4.49 13.06 1.58
CA GLN A 98 5.49 12.92 2.64
C GLN A 98 6.84 12.39 2.11
N VAL A 99 7.02 12.28 0.79
CA VAL A 99 8.24 11.76 0.15
C VAL A 99 9.52 12.45 0.63
N ASN A 100 9.46 13.75 0.93
CA ASN A 100 10.63 14.49 1.44
C ASN A 100 11.16 13.96 2.78
N LYS A 101 10.31 13.29 3.59
CA LYS A 101 10.70 12.64 4.85
C LYS A 101 11.28 11.24 4.63
N LEU A 102 10.87 10.55 3.56
CA LEU A 102 11.40 9.24 3.15
C LEU A 102 12.83 9.31 2.58
N VAL A 103 13.26 10.49 2.08
CA VAL A 103 14.62 10.73 1.56
C VAL A 103 15.71 10.46 2.61
N VAL A 104 15.38 10.51 3.91
CA VAL A 104 16.31 10.20 5.01
C VAL A 104 16.65 8.70 5.10
N ILE A 105 15.91 7.81 4.41
CA ILE A 105 16.07 6.34 4.44
C ILE A 105 16.71 5.80 3.13
N ASN A 106 17.44 6.64 2.39
CA ASN A 106 17.92 6.35 1.03
C ASN A 106 18.81 5.09 0.93
N ASP A 107 19.59 4.77 1.98
CA ASP A 107 20.53 3.67 1.94
C ASP A 107 19.88 2.30 2.20
N SER A 108 18.87 2.24 3.08
CA SER A 108 18.13 0.99 3.32
C SER A 108 17.15 0.68 2.20
N PHE A 109 16.56 1.71 1.56
CA PHE A 109 15.62 1.52 0.45
C PHE A 109 16.26 0.87 -0.78
N LYS A 110 17.51 1.25 -1.12
CA LYS A 110 18.23 0.67 -2.26
C LYS A 110 18.56 -0.81 -2.08
N VAL A 111 18.70 -1.27 -0.84
CA VAL A 111 19.06 -2.66 -0.50
C VAL A 111 17.82 -3.56 -0.58
N VAL A 112 16.65 -3.04 -0.22
CA VAL A 112 15.39 -3.81 -0.15
C VAL A 112 14.60 -3.77 -1.47
N ALA A 113 14.73 -2.70 -2.25
CA ALA A 113 14.07 -2.55 -3.54
C ALA A 113 14.44 -3.70 -4.50
N PRO A 114 13.49 -4.56 -4.91
CA PRO A 114 13.80 -5.67 -5.81
C PRO A 114 14.22 -5.10 -7.18
N PRO A 115 15.48 -5.22 -7.61
CA PRO A 115 15.94 -4.62 -8.88
C PRO A 115 15.14 -5.12 -10.08
N ILE A 116 14.60 -6.33 -9.96
CA ILE A 116 13.73 -7.00 -10.93
C ILE A 116 12.43 -6.19 -11.22
N SER A 117 11.93 -5.38 -10.28
CA SER A 117 10.73 -4.55 -10.45
C SER A 117 10.85 -3.54 -11.61
N THR A 118 12.07 -3.11 -11.95
CA THR A 118 12.35 -2.20 -13.07
C THR A 118 11.98 -2.79 -14.45
N ILE A 119 11.90 -4.12 -14.56
CA ILE A 119 11.50 -4.81 -15.80
C ILE A 119 10.10 -4.38 -16.24
N MET A 120 9.23 -3.99 -15.31
CA MET A 120 7.88 -3.50 -15.60
C MET A 120 7.87 -2.24 -16.47
N LEU A 121 8.92 -1.43 -16.43
CA LEU A 121 9.03 -0.18 -17.19
C LEU A 121 9.47 -0.40 -18.65
N LEU A 122 10.06 -1.55 -18.95
CA LEU A 122 10.73 -1.81 -20.25
C LEU A 122 9.78 -1.96 -21.43
N ASP A 123 8.51 -2.27 -21.18
CA ASP A 123 7.51 -2.43 -22.25
C ASP A 123 6.87 -1.11 -22.71
N ILE A 124 7.07 0.00 -21.98
CA ILE A 124 6.48 1.30 -22.29
C ILE A 124 6.85 1.76 -23.72
N PRO A 125 8.12 1.70 -24.17
CA PRO A 125 8.48 2.05 -25.55
C PRO A 125 7.80 1.15 -26.58
N PHE A 126 7.71 -0.16 -26.31
CA PHE A 126 7.05 -1.13 -27.19
C PHE A 126 5.56 -0.82 -27.32
N VAL A 127 4.86 -0.60 -26.20
CA VAL A 127 3.43 -0.27 -26.16
C VAL A 127 3.16 1.04 -26.92
N GLY A 128 3.97 2.07 -26.72
CA GLY A 128 3.81 3.34 -27.43
C GLY A 128 4.04 3.22 -28.94
N TRP A 129 5.10 2.51 -29.35
CA TRP A 129 5.37 2.24 -30.77
C TRP A 129 4.25 1.42 -31.42
N TYR A 130 3.83 0.32 -30.77
CA TYR A 130 2.80 -0.57 -31.26
C TYR A 130 1.45 0.15 -31.39
N PHE A 131 1.06 0.94 -30.37
CA PHE A 131 -0.17 1.71 -30.40
C PHE A 131 -0.17 2.76 -31.52
N LYS A 132 0.95 3.48 -31.72
CA LYS A 132 1.12 4.42 -32.84
C LYS A 132 0.94 3.72 -34.19
N LYS A 133 1.55 2.53 -34.35
CA LYS A 133 1.44 1.71 -35.57
C LYS A 133 0.00 1.25 -35.83
N LEU A 134 -0.74 0.85 -34.80
CA LEU A 134 -2.16 0.49 -34.93
C LEU A 134 -3.03 1.69 -35.28
N LYS A 135 -2.85 2.82 -34.57
CA LYS A 135 -3.64 4.04 -34.78
C LYS A 135 -3.54 4.56 -36.22
N ASN A 136 -2.35 4.48 -36.81
CA ASN A 136 -2.12 4.89 -38.20
C ASN A 136 -2.82 4.01 -39.24
N LYS A 137 -3.27 2.80 -38.87
CA LYS A 137 -4.01 1.88 -39.76
C LYS A 137 -5.53 2.01 -39.65
N ILE A 138 -6.02 2.86 -38.75
CA ILE A 138 -7.45 3.00 -38.50
C ILE A 138 -8.02 4.07 -39.42
N ASP A 139 -9.00 3.64 -40.21
CA ASP A 139 -9.77 4.49 -41.10
C ASP A 139 -10.90 5.23 -40.36
N GLN A 140 -11.31 6.39 -40.87
CA GLN A 140 -12.33 7.27 -40.27
C GLN A 140 -13.69 6.57 -40.15
N ASP A 141 -14.10 5.77 -41.13
CA ASP A 141 -15.39 5.05 -41.13
C ASP A 141 -15.51 4.09 -39.94
N ARG A 142 -14.40 3.42 -39.59
CA ARG A 142 -14.36 2.53 -38.41
C ARG A 142 -14.51 3.31 -37.10
N MET A 143 -14.03 4.55 -37.05
CA MET A 143 -14.09 5.39 -35.84
C MET A 143 -15.51 5.88 -35.57
N VAL A 144 -16.28 6.18 -36.63
CA VAL A 144 -17.70 6.53 -36.54
C VAL A 144 -18.51 5.32 -36.09
N TYR A 145 -18.28 4.15 -36.69
CA TYR A 145 -19.01 2.92 -36.37
C TYR A 145 -18.90 2.51 -34.89
N VAL A 146 -17.72 2.66 -34.27
CA VAL A 146 -17.49 2.24 -32.87
C VAL A 146 -17.84 3.30 -31.82
N ALA A 147 -18.24 4.50 -32.24
CA ALA A 147 -18.51 5.63 -31.35
C ALA A 147 -19.57 5.39 -30.25
N PRO A 148 -20.68 4.65 -30.46
CA PRO A 148 -21.61 4.36 -29.37
C PRO A 148 -21.02 3.36 -28.37
N TYR A 149 -20.39 2.28 -28.85
CA TYR A 149 -19.83 1.23 -27.99
C TYR A 149 -18.71 1.74 -27.08
N LYS A 150 -17.87 2.69 -27.55
CA LYS A 150 -16.82 3.28 -26.70
C LYS A 150 -17.39 4.05 -25.51
N LYS A 151 -18.52 4.76 -25.70
CA LYS A 151 -19.17 5.54 -24.64
C LYS A 151 -19.78 4.61 -23.61
N VAL A 152 -20.44 3.55 -24.07
CA VAL A 152 -21.00 2.51 -23.19
C VAL A 152 -19.89 1.85 -22.39
N ALA A 153 -18.80 1.39 -23.03
CA ALA A 153 -17.67 0.76 -22.33
C ALA A 153 -17.03 1.69 -21.28
N LEU A 154 -16.83 2.97 -21.61
CA LEU A 154 -16.28 3.95 -20.67
C LEU A 154 -17.23 4.20 -19.50
N PHE A 155 -18.53 4.35 -19.76
CA PHE A 155 -19.54 4.55 -18.72
C PHE A 155 -19.67 3.32 -17.81
N SER A 156 -19.68 2.11 -18.38
CA SER A 156 -19.72 0.86 -17.61
C SER A 156 -18.48 0.70 -16.72
N LEU A 157 -17.29 1.03 -17.24
CA LEU A 157 -16.07 1.00 -16.43
C LEU A 157 -16.12 2.05 -15.33
N PHE A 158 -16.55 3.28 -15.64
CA PHE A 158 -16.69 4.34 -14.66
C PHE A 158 -17.68 3.96 -13.55
N ALA A 159 -18.84 3.42 -13.90
CA ALA A 159 -19.83 2.94 -12.94
C ALA A 159 -19.28 1.80 -12.06
N LEU A 160 -18.53 0.85 -12.64
CA LEU A 160 -17.89 -0.23 -11.91
C LEU A 160 -16.86 0.31 -10.90
N ILE A 161 -15.98 1.21 -11.33
CA ILE A 161 -14.96 1.82 -10.48
C ILE A 161 -15.62 2.63 -9.36
N VAL A 162 -16.62 3.46 -9.67
CA VAL A 162 -17.34 4.25 -8.66
C VAL A 162 -18.05 3.34 -7.66
N PHE A 163 -18.68 2.25 -8.12
CA PHE A 163 -19.31 1.28 -7.25
C PHE A 163 -18.29 0.62 -6.30
N SER A 164 -17.13 0.20 -6.82
CA SER A 164 -16.06 -0.36 -5.99
C SER A 164 -15.53 0.63 -4.98
N VAL A 165 -15.20 1.86 -5.41
CA VAL A 165 -14.61 2.90 -4.56
C VAL A 165 -15.59 3.36 -3.48
N VAL A 166 -16.85 3.64 -3.83
CA VAL A 166 -17.86 4.13 -2.86
C VAL A 166 -18.34 3.02 -1.93
N ASN A 167 -18.34 1.76 -2.40
CA ASN A 167 -18.84 0.58 -1.68
C ASN A 167 -20.18 0.85 -0.96
N PRO A 168 -21.26 1.16 -1.70
CA PRO A 168 -22.52 1.63 -1.10
C PRO A 168 -23.17 0.61 -0.15
N PHE A 169 -22.85 -0.67 -0.29
CA PHE A 169 -23.37 -1.75 0.56
C PHE A 169 -22.41 -2.16 1.68
N ASN A 170 -21.28 -1.45 1.85
CA ASN A 170 -20.25 -1.76 2.84
C ASN A 170 -19.78 -3.23 2.80
N ALA A 171 -19.71 -3.84 1.61
CA ALA A 171 -19.39 -5.25 1.45
C ALA A 171 -17.89 -5.51 1.67
N ASP A 172 -17.56 -6.54 2.45
CA ASP A 172 -16.16 -6.89 2.76
C ASP A 172 -15.38 -7.34 1.53
N SER A 173 -16.04 -7.95 0.54
CA SER A 173 -15.42 -8.30 -0.73
C SER A 173 -14.95 -7.07 -1.52
N VAL A 174 -15.71 -5.99 -1.47
CA VAL A 174 -15.35 -4.72 -2.12
C VAL A 174 -14.24 -4.02 -1.34
N LYS A 175 -14.26 -4.07 0.00
CA LYS A 175 -13.13 -3.61 0.82
C LYS A 175 -11.85 -4.36 0.44
N ALA A 176 -11.92 -5.69 0.33
CA ALA A 176 -10.77 -6.50 -0.09
C ALA A 176 -10.26 -6.10 -1.48
N ILE A 177 -11.13 -5.81 -2.45
CA ILE A 177 -10.74 -5.30 -3.77
C ILE A 177 -10.03 -3.94 -3.62
N ASN A 178 -10.61 -2.99 -2.89
CA ASN A 178 -10.03 -1.66 -2.69
C ASN A 178 -8.70 -1.67 -1.92
N HIS A 179 -8.36 -2.75 -1.20
CA HIS A 179 -7.06 -2.86 -0.52
C HIS A 179 -5.99 -3.58 -1.34
N ASN A 180 -6.37 -4.29 -2.40
CA ASN A 180 -5.45 -5.14 -3.15
C ASN A 180 -5.32 -4.73 -4.62
N GLU A 181 -6.37 -4.21 -5.25
CA GLU A 181 -6.32 -3.85 -6.68
C GLU A 181 -5.69 -2.48 -6.88
N VAL A 182 -4.67 -2.39 -7.73
CA VAL A 182 -3.89 -1.16 -7.92
C VAL A 182 -4.75 0.06 -8.28
N ILE A 183 -5.73 -0.04 -9.20
CA ILE A 183 -6.51 1.14 -9.60
C ILE A 183 -7.49 1.55 -8.49
N THR A 184 -8.29 0.63 -7.98
CA THR A 184 -9.28 0.93 -6.94
C THR A 184 -8.64 1.28 -5.62
N TYR A 185 -7.46 0.74 -5.27
CA TYR A 185 -6.68 1.17 -4.11
C TYR A 185 -6.37 2.65 -4.15
N HIS A 186 -5.69 3.12 -5.20
CA HIS A 186 -5.29 4.53 -5.30
C HIS A 186 -6.51 5.47 -5.44
N LEU A 187 -7.58 5.02 -6.11
CA LEU A 187 -8.82 5.80 -6.19
C LEU A 187 -9.60 5.82 -4.88
N TYR A 188 -9.62 4.73 -4.12
CA TYR A 188 -10.26 4.64 -2.81
C TYR A 188 -9.51 5.45 -1.77
N ASP A 189 -8.19 5.38 -1.78
CA ASP A 189 -7.33 6.18 -0.92
C ASP A 189 -7.47 7.68 -1.20
N LEU A 190 -7.51 8.07 -2.49
CA LEU A 190 -7.82 9.45 -2.89
C LEU A 190 -9.24 9.87 -2.45
N TYR A 191 -10.22 8.99 -2.60
CA TYR A 191 -11.61 9.25 -2.18
C TYR A 191 -11.68 9.53 -0.67
N ARG A 192 -11.08 8.67 0.16
CA ARG A 192 -11.01 8.87 1.63
C ARG A 192 -10.30 10.15 2.00
N LYS A 193 -9.23 10.50 1.30
CA LYS A 193 -8.51 11.76 1.51
C LYS A 193 -9.38 12.99 1.22
N VAL A 194 -10.15 12.98 0.13
CA VAL A 194 -10.94 14.15 -0.32
C VAL A 194 -12.25 14.29 0.44
N PHE A 195 -12.94 13.17 0.68
CA PHE A 195 -14.28 13.17 1.26
C PHE A 195 -14.29 12.85 2.75
N GLY A 196 -13.13 12.56 3.34
CA GLY A 196 -13.02 12.04 4.69
C GLY A 196 -13.38 10.57 4.75
N ASP A 197 -12.92 9.91 5.81
CA ASP A 197 -13.30 8.54 6.06
C ASP A 197 -14.70 8.50 6.68
N LYS A 198 -15.60 7.66 6.17
CA LYS A 198 -16.93 7.49 6.79
C LYS A 198 -16.83 6.90 8.20
N ASP A 199 -15.74 6.19 8.49
CA ASP A 199 -15.44 5.66 9.83
C ASP A 199 -14.90 6.74 10.79
N ASN A 200 -14.57 7.94 10.29
CA ASN A 200 -14.21 9.13 11.09
C ASN A 200 -15.44 9.98 11.48
N LEU A 201 -16.66 9.43 11.41
CA LEU A 201 -17.79 10.03 12.11
C LEU A 201 -17.40 10.24 13.59
N MET A 202 -17.77 11.39 14.16
CA MET A 202 -17.56 11.65 15.59
C MET A 202 -18.08 10.45 16.38
N LYS A 203 -17.16 9.71 17.01
CA LYS A 203 -17.52 8.59 17.85
C LYS A 203 -18.42 9.11 18.97
N THR A 204 -19.53 8.44 19.15
CA THR A 204 -20.50 8.76 20.18
C THR A 204 -19.95 8.39 21.55
N GLU A 205 -20.54 8.93 22.61
CA GLU A 205 -20.24 8.50 23.99
C GLU A 205 -20.45 6.98 24.16
N GLU A 206 -21.43 6.41 23.45
CA GLU A 206 -21.72 4.99 23.43
C GLU A 206 -20.57 4.17 22.82
N ASP A 207 -19.93 4.66 21.76
CA ASP A 207 -18.74 4.02 21.17
C ASP A 207 -17.56 3.99 22.15
N VAL A 208 -17.38 5.07 22.94
CA VAL A 208 -16.33 5.15 23.97
C VAL A 208 -16.63 4.17 25.10
N LEU A 209 -17.87 4.12 25.58
CA LEU A 209 -18.31 3.19 26.62
C LEU A 209 -18.17 1.72 26.17
N ALA A 210 -18.44 1.43 24.91
CA ALA A 210 -18.24 0.09 24.34
C ALA A 210 -16.77 -0.34 24.37
N VAL A 211 -15.84 0.56 24.01
CA VAL A 211 -14.39 0.30 24.09
C VAL A 211 -13.95 0.08 25.54
N LEU A 212 -14.41 0.91 26.48
CA LEU A 212 -14.09 0.76 27.91
C LEU A 212 -14.66 -0.55 28.50
N ALA A 213 -15.87 -0.94 28.09
CA ALA A 213 -16.49 -2.19 28.51
C ALA A 213 -15.76 -3.42 27.96
N TYR A 214 -15.20 -3.35 26.75
CA TYR A 214 -14.34 -4.38 26.18
C TYR A 214 -13.00 -4.49 26.91
N ASN A 215 -12.41 -3.35 27.29
CA ASN A 215 -11.13 -3.27 28.01
C ASN A 215 -11.25 -3.53 29.51
N LYS A 216 -12.25 -4.31 29.98
CA LYS A 216 -12.30 -4.71 31.39
C LYS A 216 -11.00 -5.43 31.75
N GLU A 217 -10.25 -4.83 32.68
CA GLU A 217 -9.00 -5.39 33.14
C GLU A 217 -9.23 -6.81 33.66
N PRO A 218 -8.42 -7.79 33.24
CA PRO A 218 -8.49 -9.13 33.80
C PRO A 218 -8.23 -9.05 35.30
N VAL A 219 -8.94 -9.88 36.08
CA VAL A 219 -8.67 -10.03 37.52
C VAL A 219 -7.28 -10.67 37.65
N VAL A 220 -6.27 -9.86 37.99
CA VAL A 220 -4.91 -10.34 38.20
C VAL A 220 -4.81 -10.89 39.63
N GLU A 221 -4.82 -12.22 39.77
CA GLU A 221 -4.53 -12.87 41.04
C GLU A 221 -3.02 -12.85 41.30
N GLN A 222 -2.63 -12.13 42.35
CA GLN A 222 -1.28 -11.87 42.86
C GLN A 222 -0.37 -10.93 42.04
N LYS A 223 -0.03 -9.81 42.67
CA LYS A 223 0.89 -8.81 42.14
C LYS A 223 2.25 -8.90 42.84
N GLN A 224 3.04 -9.92 42.52
CA GLN A 224 4.37 -10.16 43.10
C GLN A 224 5.29 -8.92 43.11
N TYR A 225 5.14 -8.04 42.12
CA TYR A 225 5.96 -6.84 41.95
C TYR A 225 5.22 -5.52 42.22
N GLU A 226 4.04 -5.55 42.83
CA GLU A 226 3.28 -4.33 43.11
C GLU A 226 4.08 -3.35 43.95
N GLY A 227 4.20 -2.12 43.45
CA GLY A 227 4.81 -1.02 44.19
C GLY A 227 6.33 -1.11 44.40
N ILE A 228 7.05 -2.06 43.80
CA ILE A 228 8.51 -2.22 43.97
C ILE A 228 9.33 -0.96 43.61
N GLY A 229 8.77 -0.11 42.74
CA GLY A 229 9.35 1.16 42.29
C GLY A 229 8.79 2.42 42.95
N LYS A 230 7.90 2.31 43.96
CA LYS A 230 7.22 3.49 44.55
C LYS A 230 8.23 4.50 45.11
N GLY A 231 8.11 5.76 44.70
CA GLY A 231 8.97 6.87 45.15
C GLY A 231 10.36 6.92 44.49
N LYS A 232 10.63 6.08 43.49
CA LYS A 232 11.88 6.11 42.70
C LYS A 232 11.68 6.89 41.41
N ASN A 233 12.80 7.32 40.82
CA ASN A 233 12.83 7.89 39.47
C ASN A 233 12.60 6.78 38.44
N LEU A 234 11.87 7.10 37.37
CA LEU A 234 11.72 6.27 36.18
C LEU A 234 12.65 6.81 35.08
N ILE A 235 13.50 5.95 34.54
CA ILE A 235 14.34 6.26 33.38
C ILE A 235 13.98 5.26 32.28
N VAL A 236 13.47 5.77 31.17
CA VAL A 236 13.16 4.98 29.98
C VAL A 236 14.26 5.21 28.95
N ILE A 237 14.88 4.14 28.47
CA ILE A 237 15.93 4.19 27.44
C ILE A 237 15.43 3.48 26.20
N GLN A 238 15.15 4.24 25.16
CA GLN A 238 14.87 3.69 23.84
C GLN A 238 16.19 3.41 23.11
N VAL A 239 16.33 2.19 22.60
CA VAL A 239 17.50 1.79 21.82
C VAL A 239 17.09 1.62 20.36
N GLU A 240 17.61 2.50 19.51
CA GLU A 240 17.26 2.56 18.10
C GLU A 240 17.62 1.24 17.38
N SER A 241 16.63 0.66 16.68
CA SER A 241 16.79 -0.51 15.81
C SER A 241 17.46 -1.75 16.45
N LEU A 242 17.44 -1.89 17.78
CA LEU A 242 17.99 -3.06 18.48
C LEU A 242 17.02 -4.24 18.39
N GLN A 243 17.51 -5.38 17.91
CA GLN A 243 16.77 -6.64 17.91
C GLN A 243 17.37 -7.65 18.89
N ASN A 244 16.52 -8.48 19.49
CA ASN A 244 16.91 -9.49 20.49
C ASN A 244 18.02 -10.44 19.99
N PHE A 245 18.10 -10.71 18.68
CA PHE A 245 19.12 -11.60 18.14
C PHE A 245 20.56 -11.15 18.45
N ALA A 246 20.81 -9.85 18.69
CA ALA A 246 22.14 -9.32 18.99
C ALA A 246 22.55 -9.52 20.47
N ILE A 247 21.60 -9.81 21.35
CA ILE A 247 21.84 -10.01 22.77
C ILE A 247 22.59 -11.34 22.99
N GLY A 248 23.66 -11.30 23.79
CA GLY A 248 24.49 -12.47 24.08
C GLY A 248 25.26 -13.04 22.88
N ARG A 249 25.29 -12.35 21.73
CA ARG A 249 26.03 -12.79 20.55
C ARG A 249 27.40 -12.14 20.44
N SER A 250 28.27 -12.83 19.72
CA SER A 250 29.60 -12.36 19.36
C SER A 250 29.83 -12.51 17.86
N TYR A 251 30.63 -11.61 17.29
CA TYR A 251 31.11 -11.66 15.92
C TYR A 251 32.63 -11.53 15.94
N GLU A 252 33.33 -12.44 15.25
CA GLU A 252 34.81 -12.51 15.23
C GLU A 252 35.46 -12.47 16.63
N GLY A 253 34.82 -13.12 17.61
CA GLY A 253 35.30 -13.20 18.99
C GLY A 253 34.99 -11.97 19.86
N GLN A 254 34.34 -10.94 19.31
CA GLN A 254 33.92 -9.74 20.06
C GLN A 254 32.41 -9.78 20.35
N GLU A 255 32.02 -9.54 21.60
CA GLU A 255 30.59 -9.40 21.96
C GLU A 255 29.96 -8.20 21.25
N LEU A 256 28.76 -8.39 20.70
CA LEU A 256 28.01 -7.34 20.02
C LEU A 256 27.43 -6.31 21.00
N THR A 257 27.00 -6.75 22.18
CA THR A 257 26.28 -5.92 23.16
C THR A 257 26.83 -6.06 24.60
N PRO A 258 28.15 -5.85 24.82
CA PRO A 258 28.82 -6.23 26.07
C PRO A 258 28.28 -5.54 27.32
N ASN A 259 27.83 -4.29 27.22
CA ASN A 259 27.25 -3.57 28.36
C ASN A 259 25.84 -4.08 28.71
N LEU A 260 25.02 -4.39 27.70
CA LEU A 260 23.70 -4.98 27.92
C LEU A 260 23.84 -6.39 28.49
N ASN A 261 24.72 -7.22 27.93
CA ASN A 261 25.02 -8.56 28.45
C ASN A 261 25.45 -8.55 29.93
N LYS A 262 26.22 -7.53 30.34
CA LYS A 262 26.59 -7.34 31.75
C LYS A 262 25.41 -6.89 32.62
N LEU A 263 24.54 -6.03 32.10
CA LEU A 263 23.34 -5.58 32.82
C LEU A 263 22.37 -6.73 33.09
N LEU A 264 22.18 -7.62 32.11
CA LEU A 264 21.31 -8.80 32.23
C LEU A 264 21.76 -9.80 33.31
N LYS A 265 23.03 -9.79 33.70
CA LYS A 265 23.58 -10.66 34.77
C LYS A 265 23.35 -10.13 36.18
N LYS A 266 22.75 -8.95 36.34
CA LYS A 266 22.42 -8.32 37.63
C LYS A 266 20.94 -8.59 37.99
N ASP A 267 20.39 -7.76 38.87
CA ASP A 267 18.97 -7.75 39.23
C ASP A 267 18.10 -7.14 38.11
N THR A 268 18.07 -7.81 36.95
CA THR A 268 17.35 -7.36 35.75
C THR A 268 16.23 -8.34 35.41
N ILE A 269 15.03 -7.81 35.18
CA ILE A 269 13.94 -8.57 34.58
C ILE A 269 14.06 -8.40 33.06
N TYR A 270 14.25 -9.51 32.34
CA TYR A 270 14.44 -9.52 30.90
C TYR A 270 13.30 -10.28 30.21
N PHE A 271 12.77 -9.69 29.14
CA PHE A 271 11.73 -10.29 28.31
C PHE A 271 12.31 -10.58 26.93
N ASP A 272 12.63 -11.84 26.67
CA ASP A 272 13.18 -12.32 25.39
C ASP A 272 12.10 -12.61 24.33
N ASN A 273 10.84 -12.67 24.76
CA ASN A 273 9.64 -12.81 23.93
C ASN A 273 8.82 -11.51 23.93
N TYR A 274 9.49 -10.37 23.70
CA TYR A 274 8.88 -9.04 23.57
C TYR A 274 8.90 -8.59 22.11
N PHE A 275 7.76 -8.09 21.63
CA PHE A 275 7.58 -7.69 20.24
C PHE A 275 7.16 -6.22 20.16
N THR A 276 7.80 -5.48 19.26
CA THR A 276 7.45 -4.08 18.97
C THR A 276 6.14 -4.02 18.20
N VAL A 277 5.28 -3.05 18.54
CA VAL A 277 3.99 -2.80 17.87
C VAL A 277 4.05 -1.54 17.03
N ILE A 278 5.05 -1.42 16.15
CA ILE A 278 5.25 -0.23 15.31
C ILE A 278 4.56 -0.34 13.95
N GLY A 279 4.12 0.79 13.42
CA GLY A 279 3.64 0.95 12.05
C GLY A 279 4.59 1.82 11.23
N LYS A 280 4.05 2.82 10.53
CA LYS A 280 4.83 3.69 9.62
C LYS A 280 5.63 4.77 10.33
N GLY A 281 5.28 5.10 11.58
CA GLY A 281 5.97 6.09 12.39
C GLY A 281 7.30 5.59 12.97
N ASN A 282 7.60 4.29 12.86
CA ASN A 282 8.82 3.67 13.39
C ASN A 282 9.06 4.06 14.86
N THR A 283 10.08 4.88 15.11
CA THR A 283 10.44 5.47 16.40
C THR A 283 9.26 6.15 17.09
N ALA A 284 8.49 6.97 16.37
CA ALA A 284 7.34 7.69 16.93
C ALA A 284 6.21 6.75 17.38
N ASP A 285 6.05 5.63 16.68
CA ASP A 285 5.06 4.61 17.03
C ASP A 285 5.46 3.82 18.27
N ALA A 286 6.75 3.54 18.43
CA ALA A 286 7.30 2.87 19.62
C ALA A 286 7.14 3.75 20.86
N GLU A 287 7.42 5.04 20.74
CA GLU A 287 7.20 6.03 21.79
C GLU A 287 5.71 6.14 22.12
N PHE A 288 4.86 6.32 21.11
CA PHE A 288 3.41 6.43 21.29
C PHE A 288 2.82 5.24 22.04
N ALA A 289 3.16 4.02 21.62
CA ALA A 289 2.65 2.79 22.23
C ALA A 289 3.14 2.62 23.66
N THR A 290 4.41 2.94 23.92
CA THR A 290 5.02 2.85 25.26
C THR A 290 4.40 3.85 26.23
N MET A 291 4.17 5.08 25.76
CA MET A 291 3.65 6.15 26.61
C MET A 291 2.14 6.03 26.84
N ASN A 292 1.37 5.57 25.86
CA ASN A 292 -0.09 5.60 25.93
C ASN A 292 -0.74 4.23 26.08
N SER A 293 0.01 3.13 25.94
CA SER A 293 -0.55 1.77 25.86
C SER A 293 -1.62 1.63 24.76
N LEU A 294 -1.46 2.35 23.66
CA LEU A 294 -2.35 2.35 22.51
C LEU A 294 -1.58 1.89 21.26
N TYR A 295 -2.26 1.15 20.39
CA TYR A 295 -1.70 0.82 19.09
C TYR A 295 -1.49 2.09 18.25
N PRO A 296 -0.37 2.19 17.52
CA PRO A 296 -0.16 3.28 16.60
C PRO A 296 -1.04 3.15 15.35
N ASN A 297 -1.14 4.24 14.59
CA ASN A 297 -1.91 4.29 13.36
C ASN A 297 -1.18 3.62 12.19
N ILE A 298 -1.95 2.94 11.34
CA ILE A 298 -1.50 2.24 10.15
C ILE A 298 -1.21 3.21 8.99
N GLU A 299 -1.83 4.40 8.96
CA GLU A 299 -1.78 5.31 7.80
C GLU A 299 -0.61 6.31 7.84
N GLY A 300 0.03 6.52 9.00
CA GLY A 300 1.16 7.43 9.16
C GLY A 300 1.56 7.59 10.62
N SER A 301 2.50 8.51 10.88
CA SER A 301 2.99 8.78 12.24
C SER A 301 1.87 9.30 13.16
N CYS A 302 1.72 8.69 14.34
CA CYS A 302 0.75 9.14 15.35
C CYS A 302 0.94 10.60 15.76
N TYR A 303 2.19 11.05 15.87
CA TYR A 303 2.52 12.42 16.30
C TYR A 303 2.17 13.47 15.25
N GLU A 304 1.94 13.08 14.01
CA GLU A 304 1.50 14.01 12.96
C GLU A 304 -0.02 13.98 12.80
N ASN A 305 -0.63 12.80 12.91
CA ASN A 305 -2.04 12.61 12.65
C ASN A 305 -2.94 12.95 13.86
N TYR A 306 -2.40 12.92 15.07
CA TYR A 306 -3.15 13.09 16.32
C TYR A 306 -2.46 14.04 17.29
N ASP A 307 -1.70 15.00 16.78
CA ASP A 307 -1.02 16.03 17.58
C ASP A 307 -2.00 16.86 18.45
N GLN A 308 -3.24 17.02 17.99
CA GLN A 308 -4.30 17.75 18.71
C GLN A 308 -5.14 16.87 19.65
N ASN A 309 -4.85 15.57 19.76
CA ASN A 309 -5.63 14.69 20.65
C ASN A 309 -5.25 14.89 22.12
N THR A 310 -6.21 14.60 23.00
CA THR A 310 -5.95 14.49 24.44
C THR A 310 -5.53 13.07 24.78
N PHE A 311 -4.41 12.92 25.48
CA PHE A 311 -3.85 11.63 25.88
C PHE A 311 -3.71 11.54 27.41
N TYR A 312 -3.94 10.33 27.93
CA TYR A 312 -3.78 10.00 29.35
C TYR A 312 -2.67 8.94 29.53
N GLY A 313 -1.53 9.19 28.90
CA GLY A 313 -0.37 8.31 28.96
C GLY A 313 0.52 8.57 30.18
N LEU A 314 1.62 7.81 30.24
CA LEU A 314 2.80 8.19 31.02
C LEU A 314 3.25 9.62 30.60
N PRO A 315 3.73 10.44 31.54
CA PRO A 315 4.13 11.82 31.28
C PRO A 315 5.40 11.94 30.44
#